data_AF-A0A377TZI9-F1
#
_entry.id   AF-A0A377TZI9-F1
#
_cell.length_a   1.000
_cell.length_b   1.000
_cell.length_c   1.000
_cell.angle_alpha   90.00
_cell.angle_beta   90.00
_cell.angle_gamma   90.00
#
_symmetry.space_group_name_H-M   'P 1'
#
loop_
_entity.id
_entity.type
_entity.pdbx_description
1 polymer ?
#
loop_
_entity_poly.entity_id
_entity_poly.type
_entity_poly.pdbx_seq_one_letter_code
_entity_poly.pdbx_strand_id
1 'polypeptide(L)'
;MLTVHTPALLLAMQVLNAIYIGILAGIGMLYFQDLMPGQAGAATTLYTNTTRVGWIIAGSLAGVVAEIWSYHAVFWIALAMGVVTQACLWRIRDV
;
A
#
# COMPACT_ATOMS: atom_id res chain seq x y z
N MET A 1 7.56 3.42 22.57
CA MET A 1 8.68 2.79 21.84
C MET A 1 8.11 1.60 21.10
N LEU A 2 8.17 1.59 19.76
CA LEU A 2 7.77 0.40 18.99
C LEU A 2 8.71 -0.74 19.39
N THR A 3 8.11 -1.87 19.73
CA THR A 3 8.59 -2.89 20.66
C THR A 3 9.88 -3.63 20.28
N VAL A 4 10.54 -3.26 19.16
CA VAL A 4 11.70 -4.02 18.67
C VAL A 4 12.74 -3.15 17.95
N HIS A 5 14.00 -3.32 18.35
CA HIS A 5 15.15 -2.56 17.85
C HIS A 5 16.26 -3.43 17.25
N THR A 6 16.11 -4.75 17.29
CA THR A 6 17.11 -5.68 16.76
C THR A 6 17.02 -5.76 15.23
N PRO A 7 18.12 -5.52 14.50
CA PRO A 7 18.12 -5.51 13.03
C PRO A 7 17.68 -6.85 12.43
N ALA A 8 17.97 -7.97 13.12
CA ALA A 8 17.52 -9.30 12.73
C ALA A 8 15.98 -9.43 12.73
N LEU A 9 15.28 -8.81 13.71
CA LEU A 9 13.82 -8.87 13.72
C LEU A 9 13.20 -7.92 12.70
N LEU A 10 13.80 -6.74 12.46
CA LEU A 10 13.34 -5.84 11.39
C LEU A 10 13.44 -6.52 10.02
N LEU A 11 14.52 -7.28 9.77
CA LEU A 11 14.66 -8.13 8.58
C LEU A 11 13.60 -9.24 8.56
N ALA A 12 13.34 -9.91 9.68
CA ALA A 12 12.29 -10.92 9.75
C ALA A 12 10.89 -10.34 9.45
N MET A 13 10.61 -9.11 9.88
CA MET A 13 9.35 -8.41 9.58
C MET A 13 9.19 -8.08 8.09
N GLN A 14 10.28 -8.00 7.32
CA GLN A 14 10.16 -7.83 5.87
C GLN A 14 9.51 -9.03 5.18
N VAL A 15 9.55 -10.23 5.78
CA VAL A 15 8.80 -11.38 5.25
C VAL A 15 7.29 -11.09 5.25
N LEU A 16 6.77 -10.51 6.33
CA LEU A 16 5.36 -10.11 6.42
C LEU A 16 5.03 -9.02 5.40
N ASN A 17 5.93 -8.05 5.23
CA ASN A 17 5.77 -7.00 4.23
C ASN A 17 5.77 -7.55 2.79
N ALA A 18 6.67 -8.47 2.48
CA ALA A 18 6.76 -9.12 1.18
C ALA A 18 5.50 -9.92 0.85
N ILE A 19 4.94 -10.65 1.82
CA ILE A 19 3.66 -11.35 1.68
C ILE A 19 2.54 -10.34 1.37
N TYR A 20 2.47 -9.23 2.13
CA TYR A 20 1.47 -8.19 1.91
C TYR A 20 1.55 -7.58 0.50
N ILE A 21 2.75 -7.17 0.06
CA ILE A 21 2.94 -6.60 -1.27
C ILE A 21 2.62 -7.63 -2.37
N GLY A 22 3.01 -8.89 -2.17
CA GLY A 22 2.73 -9.98 -3.12
C GLY A 22 1.23 -10.23 -3.30
N ILE A 23 0.47 -10.27 -2.21
CA ILE A 23 -0.99 -10.41 -2.24
C ILE A 23 -1.62 -9.21 -2.97
N LEU A 24 -1.21 -7.99 -2.62
CA LEU A 24 -1.77 -6.77 -3.22
C LEU A 24 -1.45 -6.69 -4.72
N ALA A 25 -0.22 -6.99 -5.12
CA ALA A 25 0.21 -6.97 -6.51
C ALA A 25 -0.50 -8.01 -7.38
N GLY A 26 -0.71 -9.22 -6.85
CA GLY A 26 -1.41 -10.30 -7.55
C GLY A 26 -2.93 -10.09 -7.58
N ILE A 27 -3.56 -10.14 -6.40
CA ILE A 27 -5.03 -10.13 -6.29
C ILE A 27 -5.60 -8.74 -6.64
N GLY A 28 -4.93 -7.66 -6.25
CA GLY A 28 -5.40 -6.30 -6.51
C GLY A 28 -5.57 -6.01 -8.00
N MET A 29 -4.63 -6.47 -8.84
CA MET A 29 -4.74 -6.28 -10.28
C MET A 29 -5.91 -7.07 -10.88
N LEU A 30 -6.06 -8.35 -10.49
CA LEU A 30 -7.17 -9.20 -10.93
C LEU A 30 -8.51 -8.57 -10.55
N TYR A 31 -8.65 -8.08 -9.32
CA TYR A 31 -9.86 -7.41 -8.85
C TYR A 31 -10.28 -6.22 -9.73
N PHE A 32 -9.32 -5.36 -10.13
CA PHE A 32 -9.61 -4.24 -11.03
C PHE A 32 -9.93 -4.68 -12.47
N GLN A 33 -9.33 -5.77 -12.94
CA GLN A 33 -9.65 -6.34 -14.24
C GLN A 33 -11.07 -6.92 -14.25
N ASP A 34 -11.48 -7.60 -13.18
CA ASP A 34 -12.82 -8.17 -13.03
C ASP A 34 -13.90 -7.08 -12.92
N LEU A 35 -13.56 -5.92 -12.33
CA LEU A 35 -14.46 -4.75 -12.29
C LEU A 35 -14.67 -4.07 -13.66
N MET A 36 -13.79 -4.33 -14.64
CA MET A 36 -13.82 -3.73 -15.98
C MET A 36 -13.80 -4.81 -17.09
N PRO A 37 -14.83 -5.67 -17.18
CA PRO A 37 -14.86 -6.77 -18.12
C PRO A 37 -14.83 -6.27 -19.57
N GLY A 38 -13.97 -6.87 -20.39
CA GLY A 38 -13.75 -6.46 -21.79
C GLY A 38 -12.70 -5.36 -21.98
N GLN A 39 -12.14 -4.79 -20.91
CA GLN A 39 -11.09 -3.75 -20.97
C GLN A 39 -9.88 -4.06 -20.05
N ALA A 40 -9.46 -5.32 -19.97
CA ALA A 40 -8.38 -5.77 -19.08
C ALA A 40 -7.06 -4.99 -19.25
N GLY A 41 -6.72 -4.58 -20.49
CA GLY A 41 -5.55 -3.75 -20.76
C GLY A 41 -5.63 -2.34 -20.16
N ALA A 42 -6.82 -1.73 -20.19
CA ALA A 42 -7.06 -0.42 -19.57
C ALA A 42 -7.04 -0.52 -18.04
N ALA A 43 -7.67 -1.55 -17.46
CA ALA A 43 -7.65 -1.81 -16.02
C ALA A 43 -6.21 -1.99 -15.49
N THR A 44 -5.39 -2.78 -16.20
CA THR A 44 -3.97 -3.00 -15.85
C THR A 44 -3.15 -1.71 -15.94
N THR A 45 -3.37 -0.92 -16.99
CA THR A 45 -2.69 0.37 -17.16
C THR A 45 -3.09 1.36 -16.06
N LEU A 46 -4.37 1.43 -15.72
CA LEU A 46 -4.87 2.27 -14.64
C LEU A 46 -4.29 1.83 -13.29
N TYR A 47 -4.28 0.52 -13.01
CA TYR A 47 -3.72 -0.03 -11.78
C TYR A 47 -2.24 0.28 -11.63
N THR A 48 -1.45 0.03 -12.68
CA THR A 48 0.00 0.25 -12.67
C THR A 48 0.38 1.72 -12.62
N ASN A 49 -0.29 2.59 -13.39
CA ASN A 49 -0.07 4.04 -13.35
C ASN A 49 -0.45 4.62 -11.98
N THR A 50 -1.61 4.25 -11.44
CA THR A 50 -2.04 4.72 -10.12
C THR A 50 -1.10 4.24 -9.02
N THR A 51 -0.67 2.97 -9.07
CA THR A 51 0.31 2.44 -8.12
C THR A 51 1.60 3.24 -8.18
N ARG A 52 2.16 3.48 -9.38
CA ARG A 52 3.41 4.25 -9.55
C ARG A 52 3.29 5.69 -9.03
N VAL A 53 2.16 6.37 -9.30
CA VAL A 53 1.88 7.70 -8.75
C VAL A 53 1.82 7.64 -7.22
N GLY A 54 1.16 6.60 -6.67
CA GLY A 54 1.14 6.33 -5.24
C GLY A 54 2.55 6.23 -4.63
N TRP A 55 3.46 5.50 -5.26
CA TRP A 55 4.86 5.40 -4.81
C TRP A 55 5.59 6.75 -4.81
N ILE A 56 5.40 7.57 -5.84
CA ILE A 56 6.01 8.91 -5.94
C ILE A 56 5.53 9.81 -4.80
N ILE A 57 4.22 9.83 -4.56
CA ILE A 57 3.62 10.65 -3.49
C ILE A 57 4.03 10.10 -2.12
N ALA A 58 3.93 8.79 -1.90
CA ALA A 58 4.24 8.16 -0.62
C ALA A 58 5.71 8.34 -0.23
N GLY A 59 6.64 8.16 -1.17
CA GLY A 59 8.08 8.37 -0.91
C GLY A 59 8.38 9.82 -0.51
N SER A 60 7.79 10.78 -1.23
CA SER A 60 7.98 12.21 -0.95
C SER A 60 7.38 12.60 0.41
N LEU A 61 6.15 12.16 0.69
CA LEU A 61 5.46 12.42 1.95
C LEU A 61 6.19 11.78 3.14
N ALA A 62 6.63 10.53 3.01
CA ALA A 62 7.36 9.82 4.05
C ALA A 62 8.68 10.53 4.39
N GLY A 63 9.42 11.03 3.39
CA GLY A 63 10.64 11.81 3.59
C GLY A 63 10.38 13.10 4.38
N VAL A 64 9.41 13.90 3.94
CA VAL A 64 9.07 15.18 4.59
C VAL A 64 8.57 14.97 6.04
N VAL A 65 7.71 13.97 6.25
CA VAL A 65 7.20 13.64 7.59
C VAL A 65 8.30 13.13 8.51
N ALA A 66 9.22 12.32 7.99
CA ALA A 66 10.36 11.80 8.74
C ALA A 66 11.32 12.93 9.16
N GLU A 67 11.51 13.93 8.29
CA GLU A 67 12.38 15.09 8.54
C GLU A 67 11.77 16.05 9.57
N ILE A 68 10.48 16.39 9.45
CA ILE A 68 9.84 17.41 10.30
C ILE A 68 9.44 16.87 11.67
N TRP A 69 8.90 15.65 11.74
CA TRP A 69 8.37 15.08 12.98
C TRP A 69 9.26 13.95 13.51
N SER A 70 9.21 12.80 12.83
CA SER A 70 10.02 11.62 13.13
C SER A 70 9.61 10.47 12.21
N TYR A 71 10.48 9.47 12.07
CA TYR A 71 10.14 8.20 11.41
C TYR A 71 8.92 7.50 12.03
N HIS A 72 8.65 7.70 13.32
CA HIS A 72 7.50 7.10 14.00
C HIS A 72 6.17 7.65 13.49
N ALA A 73 6.12 8.94 13.13
CA ALA A 73 4.92 9.56 12.58
C ALA A 73 4.55 8.94 11.21
N VAL A 74 5.55 8.54 10.42
CA VAL A 74 5.35 7.89 9.11
C VAL A 74 4.56 6.57 9.27
N PHE A 75 4.88 5.76 10.29
CA PHE A 75 4.15 4.51 10.54
C PHE A 75 2.68 4.74 10.91
N TRP A 76 2.39 5.79 11.68
CA TRP A 76 1.01 6.16 12.02
C TRP A 76 0.22 6.64 10.81
N ILE A 77 0.84 7.44 9.94
CA ILE A 77 0.22 7.89 8.69
C ILE A 77 -0.04 6.69 7.78
N ALA A 78 0.93 5.78 7.63
CA ALA A 78 0.76 4.56 6.84
C ALA A 78 -0.39 3.69 7.37
N LEU A 79 -0.52 3.56 8.70
CA LEU A 79 -1.62 2.84 9.33
C LEU A 79 -2.97 3.52 9.02
N ALA A 80 -3.06 4.85 9.14
CA ALA A 80 -4.27 5.59 8.80
C ALA A 80 -4.65 5.42 7.32
N MET A 81 -3.68 5.51 6.41
CA MET A 81 -3.92 5.28 4.98
C MET A 81 -4.38 3.85 4.68
N GLY A 82 -3.84 2.85 5.39
CA GLY A 82 -4.28 1.46 5.30
C GLY A 82 -5.74 1.28 5.72
N VAL A 83 -6.15 1.91 6.83
CA VAL A 83 -7.55 1.90 7.30
C VAL A 83 -8.47 2.59 6.29
N VAL A 84 -8.07 3.74 5.75
CA VAL A 84 -8.85 4.44 4.71
C VAL A 84 -9.00 3.57 3.46
N THR A 85 -7.93 2.92 3.03
CA THR A 85 -7.96 1.99 1.88
C THR A 85 -8.92 0.84 2.13
N GLN A 86 -8.86 0.21 3.30
CA GLN A 86 -9.76 -0.87 3.68
C GLN A 86 -11.23 -0.41 3.70
N ALA A 87 -11.49 0.79 4.24
CA ALA A 87 -12.83 1.36 4.27
C ALA A 87 -13.36 1.68 2.86
N CYS A 88 -12.51 2.17 1.96
CA CYS A 88 -12.86 2.38 0.55
C CYS A 88 -13.18 1.06 -0.14
N LEU A 89 -12.37 0.02 0.06
CA LEU A 89 -12.62 -1.31 -0.52
C LEU A 89 -13.92 -1.92 0.00
N TRP A 90 -14.21 -1.82 1.31
CA TRP A 90 -15.49 -2.28 1.87
C TRP A 90 -16.71 -1.52 1.37
N ARG A 91 -16.53 -0.27 0.93
CA ARG A 91 -17.63 0.54 0.39
C ARG A 91 -17.94 0.20 -1.07
N ILE A 92 -17.00 -0.42 -1.78
CA ILE A 92 -17.27 -1.01 -3.08
C ILE A 92 -18.09 -2.28 -2.82
N ARG A 93 -19.41 -2.11 -2.87
CA ARG A 93 -20.32 -3.24 -2.97
C ARG A 93 -20.12 -3.86 -4.34
N ASP A 94 -19.70 -5.12 -4.37
CA ASP A 94 -19.89 -5.99 -5.53
C ASP A 94 -21.32 -5.81 -6.04
N VAL A 95 -21.44 -5.63 -7.37
CA VAL A 95 -22.71 -5.60 -8.09
C VAL A 95 -23.52 -6.86 -7.79
#